data_AF-A0A6A5TTJ1-F1
#
_entry.id   AF-A0A6A5TTJ1-F1
#
_cell.length_a   1.000
_cell.length_b   1.000
_cell.length_c   1.000
_cell.angle_alpha   90.00
_cell.angle_beta   90.00
_cell.angle_gamma   90.00
#
_symmetry.space_group_name_H-M   'P 1'
#
loop_
_entity.id
_entity.type
_entity.pdbx_description
1 polymer ?
#
loop_
_entity_poly.entity_id
_entity_poly.type
_entity_poly.pdbx_seq_one_letter_code
_entity_poly.pdbx_strand_id
1 'polypeptide(L)'
;MTTERSLSNSSTTKPKASDPQVDHRRNEHVHRLENGLVSLNLTPKHLVAAAKANSTSRLLSLPGEIRLKIYEYALGNLFFEMYEGDIFFVSRQIYSETAILPYKLTVFHFQKYEGFLEWMDKRKPAHAAAIQHLGVEPRDIMLVEDFPLDQLKDWFPNLKTINGDFAARL
;
A
#
# COMPACT_ATOMS: atom_id res chain seq x y z
N MET A 1 -58.28 7.88 26.43
CA MET A 1 -58.12 8.19 24.99
C MET A 1 -57.26 7.07 24.40
N THR A 2 -57.93 6.09 23.81
CA THR A 2 -57.36 4.80 23.41
C THR A 2 -57.27 4.82 21.89
N THR A 3 -56.06 4.87 21.35
CA THR A 3 -55.84 4.93 19.90
C THR A 3 -55.59 3.53 19.37
N GLU A 4 -56.62 2.95 18.76
CA GLU A 4 -56.52 1.72 17.97
C GLU A 4 -55.65 1.95 16.73
N ARG A 5 -54.62 1.11 16.56
CA ARG A 5 -53.71 1.15 15.42
C ARG A 5 -54.05 -0.01 14.50
N SER A 6 -54.72 0.30 13.39
CA SER A 6 -55.10 -0.64 12.33
C SER A 6 -53.89 -1.33 11.70
N LEU A 7 -54.00 -2.65 11.59
CA LEU A 7 -53.09 -3.52 10.84
C LEU A 7 -53.42 -3.42 9.34
N SER A 8 -52.48 -2.93 8.53
CA SER A 8 -52.58 -2.94 7.07
C SER A 8 -51.73 -4.06 6.45
N ASN A 9 -52.43 -4.81 5.60
CA ASN A 9 -52.05 -5.96 4.78
C ASN A 9 -50.61 -6.01 4.25
N SER A 10 -49.93 -7.13 4.52
CA SER A 10 -48.68 -7.50 3.85
C SER A 10 -48.98 -8.16 2.49
N SER A 11 -48.68 -7.45 1.41
CA SER A 11 -48.68 -7.98 0.05
C SER A 11 -47.44 -8.84 -0.17
N THR A 12 -47.60 -10.17 -0.14
CA THR A 12 -46.57 -11.13 -0.54
C THR A 12 -46.31 -11.05 -2.05
N THR A 13 -45.30 -10.28 -2.44
CA THR A 13 -44.72 -10.32 -3.78
C THR A 13 -43.85 -11.58 -3.91
N LYS A 14 -44.19 -12.44 -4.88
CA LYS A 14 -43.39 -13.62 -5.24
C LYS A 14 -41.97 -13.18 -5.66
N PRO A 15 -40.89 -13.80 -5.14
CA PRO A 15 -39.54 -13.50 -5.56
C PRO A 15 -39.36 -13.90 -7.03
N LYS A 16 -39.01 -12.91 -7.85
CA LYS A 16 -38.65 -13.08 -9.26
C LYS A 16 -37.30 -13.82 -9.29
N ALA A 17 -37.25 -14.99 -9.93
CA ALA A 17 -36.02 -15.74 -10.11
C ALA A 17 -34.99 -14.85 -10.83
N SER A 18 -33.94 -14.43 -10.13
CA SER A 18 -32.84 -13.67 -10.70
C SER A 18 -32.08 -14.58 -11.65
N ASP A 19 -31.88 -14.14 -12.90
CA ASP A 19 -30.97 -14.79 -13.83
C ASP A 19 -29.63 -15.06 -13.15
N PRO A 20 -29.01 -16.24 -13.37
CA PRO A 20 -27.69 -16.54 -12.82
C PRO A 20 -26.72 -15.47 -13.31
N GLN A 21 -26.30 -14.57 -12.40
CA GLN A 21 -25.18 -13.68 -12.65
C GLN A 21 -23.98 -14.55 -12.99
N VAL A 22 -23.60 -14.55 -14.27
CA VAL A 22 -22.36 -15.16 -14.72
C VAL A 22 -21.25 -14.37 -14.07
N ASP A 23 -20.62 -14.95 -13.05
CA ASP A 23 -19.46 -14.38 -12.39
C ASP A 23 -18.28 -14.33 -13.38
N HIS A 24 -18.19 -13.23 -14.13
CA HIS A 24 -17.10 -12.95 -15.07
C HIS A 24 -15.77 -12.66 -14.35
N ARG A 25 -15.67 -12.79 -13.02
CA ARG A 25 -14.38 -12.69 -12.30
C ARG A 25 -13.55 -13.97 -12.36
N ARG A 26 -13.87 -14.91 -13.26
CA ARG A 26 -13.03 -16.08 -13.50
C ARG A 26 -11.71 -15.69 -14.18
N ASN A 27 -10.74 -15.42 -13.32
CA ASN A 27 -9.35 -15.81 -13.48
C ASN A 27 -8.63 -15.36 -14.75
N GLU A 28 -8.59 -14.05 -15.03
CA GLU A 28 -7.59 -13.49 -15.95
C GLU A 28 -6.22 -13.40 -15.25
N HIS A 29 -5.67 -14.53 -14.81
CA HIS A 29 -4.37 -14.58 -14.17
C HIS A 29 -3.24 -14.65 -15.20
N VAL A 30 -2.11 -14.05 -14.83
CA VAL A 30 -0.85 -14.21 -15.53
C VAL A 30 -0.37 -15.66 -15.36
N HIS A 31 -0.14 -16.37 -16.46
CA HIS A 31 0.42 -17.72 -16.41
C HIS A 31 1.95 -17.62 -16.32
N ARG A 32 2.52 -18.24 -15.28
CA ARG A 32 3.99 -18.32 -15.09
C ARG A 32 4.49 -19.71 -15.50
N LEU A 33 5.63 -19.75 -16.18
CA LEU A 33 6.40 -20.95 -16.49
C LEU A 33 7.13 -21.44 -15.23
N GLU A 34 7.66 -22.67 -15.26
CA GLU A 34 8.41 -23.25 -14.14
C GLU A 34 9.63 -22.41 -13.73
N ASN A 35 10.23 -21.67 -14.67
CA ASN A 35 11.34 -20.75 -14.42
C ASN A 35 10.90 -19.38 -13.86
N GLY A 36 9.62 -19.20 -13.56
CA GLY A 36 9.05 -17.95 -13.01
C GLY A 36 8.71 -16.87 -14.04
N LEU A 37 9.07 -17.05 -15.32
CA LEU A 37 8.75 -16.11 -16.41
C LEU A 37 7.28 -16.18 -16.83
N VAL A 38 6.75 -15.10 -17.40
CA VAL A 38 5.37 -15.06 -17.90
C VAL A 38 5.26 -15.77 -19.26
N SER A 39 4.35 -16.74 -19.36
CA SER A 39 4.02 -17.40 -20.62
C SER A 39 3.16 -16.49 -21.49
N LEU A 40 3.72 -15.98 -22.60
CA LEU A 40 2.97 -15.13 -23.54
C LEU A 40 1.92 -15.90 -24.35
N ASN A 41 2.03 -17.23 -24.40
CA ASN A 41 1.10 -18.10 -25.13
C ASN A 41 -0.16 -18.41 -24.30
N LEU A 42 -0.02 -18.52 -22.98
CA LEU A 42 -1.12 -18.86 -22.06
C LEU A 42 -1.74 -17.63 -21.40
N THR A 43 -0.99 -16.53 -21.28
CA THR A 43 -1.47 -15.30 -20.64
C THR A 43 -2.50 -14.57 -21.53
N PRO A 44 -3.60 -14.04 -20.96
CA PRO A 44 -4.58 -13.25 -21.71
C PRO A 44 -3.95 -12.14 -22.55
N LYS A 45 -4.43 -11.96 -23.80
CA LYS A 45 -3.83 -11.04 -24.80
C LYS A 45 -3.67 -9.61 -24.29
N HIS A 46 -4.61 -9.11 -23.49
CA HIS A 46 -4.55 -7.76 -22.94
C HIS A 46 -3.40 -7.59 -21.92
N LEU A 47 -3.04 -8.62 -21.16
CA LEU A 47 -1.87 -8.62 -20.27
C LEU A 47 -0.56 -8.81 -21.04
N VAL A 48 -0.58 -9.59 -22.13
CA VAL A 48 0.57 -9.75 -23.03
C VAL A 48 0.97 -8.41 -23.66
N ALA A 49 0.00 -7.56 -24.02
CA ALA A 49 0.28 -6.22 -24.54
C ALA A 49 1.04 -5.36 -23.52
N ALA A 50 0.65 -5.39 -22.24
CA ALA A 50 1.36 -4.68 -21.17
C ALA A 50 2.77 -5.23 -20.94
N ALA A 51 2.95 -6.55 -20.96
CA ALA A 51 4.27 -7.17 -20.84
C ALA A 51 5.21 -6.77 -22.00
N LYS A 52 4.69 -6.74 -23.23
CA LYS A 52 5.44 -6.27 -24.41
C LYS A 52 5.81 -4.79 -24.30
N ALA A 53 4.86 -3.93 -23.93
CA ALA A 53 5.13 -2.50 -23.74
C ALA A 53 6.18 -2.25 -22.63
N ASN A 54 6.13 -3.03 -21.55
CA ASN A 54 7.13 -2.95 -20.48
C ASN A 54 8.52 -3.38 -20.98
N SER A 55 8.60 -4.43 -21.79
CA SER A 55 9.87 -4.95 -22.33
C SER A 55 10.61 -3.96 -23.23
N THR A 56 9.89 -3.01 -23.84
CA THR A 56 10.50 -1.96 -24.69
C THR A 56 10.84 -0.69 -23.92
N SER A 57 10.46 -0.58 -22.64
CA SER A 57 10.78 0.59 -21.82
C SER A 57 12.26 0.58 -21.41
N ARG A 58 12.92 1.74 -21.50
CA ARG A 58 14.35 1.87 -21.14
C ARG A 58 14.64 1.55 -19.67
N LEU A 59 13.68 1.78 -18.77
CA LEU A 59 13.85 1.52 -17.34
C LEU A 59 13.73 0.02 -17.03
N LEU A 60 12.72 -0.65 -17.60
CA LEU A 60 12.48 -2.07 -17.33
C LEU A 60 13.41 -3.01 -18.11
N SER A 61 14.11 -2.51 -19.14
CA SER A 61 15.16 -3.27 -19.82
C SER A 61 16.49 -3.35 -19.05
N LEU A 62 16.66 -2.54 -17.99
CA LEU A 62 17.87 -2.59 -17.15
C LEU A 62 17.92 -3.87 -16.31
N PRO A 63 19.10 -4.28 -15.81
CA PRO A 63 19.18 -5.26 -14.72
C PRO A 63 18.46 -4.76 -13.47
N GLY A 64 17.90 -5.67 -12.67
CA GLY A 64 17.15 -5.33 -11.45
C GLY A 64 17.99 -4.53 -10.44
N GLU A 65 19.28 -4.83 -10.36
CA GLU A 65 20.24 -4.14 -9.50
C GLU A 65 20.40 -2.66 -9.87
N ILE A 66 20.39 -2.35 -11.16
CA ILE A 66 20.51 -0.97 -11.65
C ILE A 66 19.20 -0.23 -11.41
N ARG A 67 18.04 -0.86 -11.65
CA ARG A 67 16.75 -0.28 -11.29
C ARG A 67 16.69 0.05 -9.80
N LEU A 68 17.09 -0.89 -8.94
CA LEU A 68 17.09 -0.69 -7.49
C LEU A 68 17.93 0.54 -7.10
N LYS A 69 19.14 0.69 -7.66
CA LYS A 69 19.97 1.88 -7.42
C LYS A 69 19.33 3.19 -7.89
N ILE A 70 18.65 3.17 -9.05
CA ILE A 70 17.91 4.34 -9.54
C ILE A 70 16.81 4.71 -8.55
N TYR A 71 16.06 3.72 -8.04
CA TYR A 71 15.02 3.95 -7.05
C TYR A 71 15.59 4.39 -5.70
N GLU A 72 16.69 3.80 -5.25
CA GLU A 72 17.39 4.24 -4.04
C GLU A 72 17.81 5.71 -4.14
N TYR A 73 18.34 6.12 -5.28
CA TYR A 73 18.71 7.50 -5.53
C TYR A 73 17.49 8.43 -5.63
N ALA A 74 16.43 8.00 -6.31
CA ALA A 74 15.24 8.80 -6.52
C ALA A 74 14.39 8.96 -5.25
N LEU A 75 14.36 7.94 -4.39
CA LEU A 75 13.57 7.90 -3.16
C LEU A 75 14.36 8.33 -1.93
N GLY A 76 15.69 8.23 -1.97
CA GLY A 76 16.56 8.65 -0.88
C GLY A 76 16.37 10.13 -0.56
N ASN A 77 16.10 10.44 0.71
CA ASN A 77 15.88 11.79 1.23
C ASN A 77 14.58 12.49 0.76
N LEU A 78 13.60 11.76 0.22
CA LEU A 78 12.27 12.32 0.03
C LEU A 78 11.55 12.43 1.38
N PHE A 79 11.00 13.60 1.64
CA PHE A 79 10.02 13.84 2.69
C PHE A 79 8.64 13.61 2.09
N PHE A 80 7.98 12.53 2.50
CA PHE A 80 6.58 12.34 2.11
C PHE A 80 5.68 12.95 3.19
N GLU A 81 5.17 14.15 2.90
CA GLU A 81 3.92 14.59 3.50
C GLU A 81 2.83 13.71 2.91
N MET A 82 2.31 12.78 3.70
CA MET A 82 1.30 11.87 3.22
C MET A 82 -0.05 12.58 3.15
N TYR A 83 -0.41 13.01 1.95
CA TYR A 83 -1.80 13.22 1.58
C TYR A 83 -2.34 11.90 1.05
N GLU A 84 -3.60 11.55 1.35
CA GLU A 84 -4.25 10.31 0.87
C GLU A 84 -4.21 10.25 -0.67
N GLY A 85 -3.18 9.60 -1.22
CA GLY A 85 -2.96 9.51 -2.65
C GLY A 85 -1.83 8.53 -2.94
N ASP A 86 -2.18 7.45 -3.64
CA ASP A 86 -1.37 6.26 -3.83
C ASP A 86 0.09 6.54 -4.26
N ILE A 87 1.01 6.21 -3.36
CA ILE A 87 2.41 6.15 -3.68
C ILE A 87 2.63 4.92 -4.57
N PHE A 88 2.79 5.20 -5.87
CA PHE A 88 3.19 4.31 -6.97
C PHE A 88 2.10 3.42 -7.60
N PHE A 89 1.31 3.99 -8.52
CA PHE A 89 0.76 3.24 -9.65
C PHE A 89 1.87 2.85 -10.64
N VAL A 90 2.80 1.99 -10.22
CA VAL A 90 3.89 1.49 -11.06
C VAL A 90 3.59 0.10 -11.60
N SER A 91 4.34 -0.34 -12.61
CA SER A 91 4.19 -1.69 -13.16
C SER A 91 4.37 -2.73 -12.05
N ARG A 92 3.68 -3.88 -12.16
CA ARG A 92 3.78 -4.97 -11.17
C ARG A 92 5.22 -5.43 -10.93
N GLN A 93 6.06 -5.36 -11.95
CA GLN A 93 7.48 -5.70 -11.86
C GLN A 93 8.23 -4.70 -10.97
N ILE A 94 8.05 -3.40 -11.21
CA ILE A 94 8.63 -2.35 -10.37
C ILE A 94 8.14 -2.54 -8.94
N TYR A 95 6.83 -2.71 -8.76
CA TYR A 95 6.25 -2.92 -7.43
C TYR A 95 6.90 -4.10 -6.71
N SER A 96 7.08 -5.26 -7.36
CA SER A 96 7.72 -6.42 -6.71
C SER A 96 9.17 -6.18 -6.31
N GLU A 97 9.89 -5.31 -7.03
CA GLU A 97 11.29 -5.00 -6.76
C GLU A 97 11.44 -3.87 -5.73
N THR A 98 10.49 -2.95 -5.69
CA THR A 98 10.65 -1.67 -4.96
C THR A 98 9.61 -1.43 -3.88
N ALA A 99 8.60 -2.29 -3.70
CA ALA A 99 7.50 -2.04 -2.76
C ALA A 99 7.98 -1.73 -1.32
N ILE A 100 9.15 -2.26 -0.94
CA ILE A 100 9.76 -2.05 0.37
C ILE A 100 10.64 -0.79 0.43
N LEU A 101 11.18 -0.33 -0.71
CA LEU A 101 12.14 0.78 -0.74
C LEU A 101 11.58 2.10 -0.19
N PRO A 102 10.35 2.55 -0.53
CA PRO A 102 9.80 3.77 0.05
C PRO A 102 9.75 3.72 1.57
N TYR A 103 9.38 2.59 2.15
CA TYR A 103 9.35 2.43 3.61
C TYR A 103 10.75 2.45 4.22
N LYS A 104 11.72 1.88 3.53
CA LYS A 104 13.10 1.79 4.00
C LYS A 104 13.84 3.12 3.93
N LEU A 105 13.60 3.91 2.89
CA LEU A 105 14.44 5.06 2.53
C LEU A 105 13.82 6.42 2.86
N THR A 106 12.50 6.47 3.06
CA THR A 106 11.79 7.72 3.36
C THR A 106 11.73 7.96 4.87
N VAL A 107 11.82 9.24 5.24
CA VAL A 107 11.38 9.74 6.54
C VAL A 107 9.89 10.07 6.46
N PHE A 108 9.06 9.33 7.22
CA PHE A 108 7.62 9.61 7.26
C PHE A 108 7.33 10.70 8.29
N HIS A 109 6.72 11.80 7.83
CA HIS A 109 6.31 12.91 8.68
C HIS A 109 4.79 12.92 8.86
N PHE A 110 4.36 13.10 10.09
CA PHE A 110 2.95 13.19 10.46
C PHE A 110 2.72 14.48 11.22
N GLN A 111 1.73 15.26 10.80
CA GLN A 111 1.33 16.50 11.46
C GLN A 111 0.42 16.26 12.68
N LYS A 112 -0.15 15.04 12.78
CA LYS A 112 -1.13 14.68 13.81
C LYS A 112 -0.96 13.21 14.17
N TYR A 113 -1.11 12.91 15.45
CA TYR A 113 -1.01 11.55 15.97
C TYR A 113 -2.12 10.64 15.41
N GLU A 114 -3.33 11.16 15.24
CA GLU A 114 -4.44 10.41 14.64
C GLU A 114 -4.12 9.97 13.21
N GLY A 115 -3.51 10.84 12.41
CA GLY A 115 -3.08 10.51 11.05
C GLY A 115 -1.99 9.45 11.01
N PHE A 116 -1.11 9.40 12.02
CA PHE A 116 -0.13 8.33 12.19
C PHE A 116 -0.81 6.99 12.49
N LEU A 117 -1.77 6.95 13.42
CA LEU A 117 -2.49 5.73 13.78
C LEU A 117 -3.33 5.19 12.62
N GLU A 118 -4.08 6.05 11.94
CA GLU A 118 -4.86 5.68 10.76
C GLU A 118 -3.98 5.14 9.64
N TRP A 119 -2.80 5.73 9.45
CA TRP A 119 -1.84 5.23 8.48
C TRP A 119 -1.31 3.86 8.86
N MET A 120 -0.98 3.65 10.14
CA MET A 120 -0.47 2.40 10.67
C MET A 120 -1.45 1.24 10.48
N ASP A 121 -2.73 1.46 10.78
CA ASP A 121 -3.79 0.46 10.63
C ASP A 121 -3.92 -0.04 9.18
N LYS A 122 -3.61 0.83 8.21
CA LYS A 122 -3.64 0.52 6.78
C LYS A 122 -2.38 -0.23 6.29
N ARG A 123 -1.35 -0.47 7.12
CA ARG A 123 -0.08 -1.08 6.68
C ARG A 123 -0.02 -2.58 6.90
N LYS A 124 0.63 -3.25 5.94
CA LYS A 124 1.02 -4.65 6.09
C LYS A 124 2.21 -4.74 7.06
N PRO A 125 2.34 -5.83 7.84
CA PRO A 125 3.47 -6.02 8.75
C PRO A 125 4.84 -5.88 8.08
N ALA A 126 4.99 -6.37 6.84
CA ALA A 126 6.25 -6.24 6.09
C ALA A 126 6.60 -4.77 5.76
N HIS A 127 5.62 -3.91 5.55
CA HIS A 127 5.86 -2.48 5.32
C HIS A 127 6.26 -1.81 6.64
N ALA A 128 5.58 -2.13 7.74
CA ALA A 128 5.91 -1.62 9.06
C ALA A 128 7.34 -2.00 9.46
N ALA A 129 7.69 -3.28 9.31
CA ALA A 129 9.04 -3.77 9.58
C ALA A 129 10.11 -3.12 8.69
N ALA A 130 9.78 -2.60 7.52
CA ALA A 130 10.75 -1.95 6.65
C ALA A 130 11.08 -0.51 7.05
N ILE A 131 10.24 0.14 7.87
CA ILE A 131 10.43 1.54 8.27
C ILE A 131 11.67 1.68 9.14
N GLN A 132 12.52 2.63 8.76
CA GLN A 132 13.77 2.93 9.47
C GLN A 132 13.80 4.35 10.04
N HIS A 133 12.99 5.26 9.51
CA HIS A 133 13.07 6.69 9.82
C HIS A 133 11.67 7.28 9.99
N LEU A 134 11.42 7.87 11.16
CA LEU A 134 10.20 8.64 11.44
C LEU A 134 10.57 10.09 11.73
N GLY A 135 9.77 11.01 11.22
CA GLY A 135 9.81 12.42 11.58
C GLY A 135 8.59 12.75 12.41
N VAL A 136 8.79 13.11 13.67
CA VAL A 136 7.72 13.63 14.52
C VAL A 136 8.03 15.11 14.76
N GLU A 137 7.04 15.98 14.57
CA GLU A 137 7.26 17.39 14.86
C GLU A 137 7.38 17.57 16.38
N PRO A 138 8.39 18.28 16.91
CA PRO A 138 8.57 18.44 18.35
C PRO A 138 7.34 19.03 19.05
N ARG A 139 6.55 19.82 18.33
CA ARG A 139 5.29 20.36 18.81
C ARG A 139 4.25 19.26 19.09
N ASP A 140 4.21 18.22 18.27
CA ASP A 140 3.26 17.11 18.41
C ASP A 140 3.66 16.17 19.55
N ILE A 141 4.96 15.94 19.75
CA ILE A 141 5.47 15.17 20.90
C ILE A 141 5.05 15.83 22.22
N MET A 142 5.10 17.16 22.29
CA MET A 142 4.76 17.89 23.51
C MET A 142 3.26 18.01 23.77
N LEU A 143 2.42 17.85 22.73
CA LEU A 143 0.96 17.98 22.84
C LEU A 143 0.25 16.66 23.12
N VAL A 144 0.90 15.52 22.86
CA VAL A 144 0.35 14.20 23.13
C VAL A 144 1.08 13.62 24.34
N GLU A 145 0.52 13.83 25.54
CA GLU A 145 1.06 13.27 26.80
C GLU A 145 1.26 11.74 26.71
N ASP A 146 0.57 11.08 25.79
CA ASP A 146 0.55 9.63 25.60
C ASP A 146 1.23 9.13 24.30
N PHE A 147 2.13 9.91 23.65
CA PHE A 147 2.80 9.39 22.46
C PHE A 147 3.64 8.15 22.82
N PRO A 148 3.32 6.95 22.32
CA PRO A 148 3.82 5.71 22.90
C PRO A 148 5.20 5.36 22.35
N LEU A 149 6.22 6.15 22.72
CA LEU A 149 7.61 5.97 22.30
C LEU A 149 8.11 4.54 22.57
N ASP A 150 7.70 3.95 23.68
CA ASP A 150 8.06 2.58 24.05
C ASP A 150 7.48 1.54 23.10
N GLN A 151 6.30 1.80 22.52
CA GLN A 151 5.63 0.89 21.57
C GLN A 151 6.19 1.01 20.15
N LEU A 152 6.91 2.09 19.83
CA LEU A 152 7.48 2.27 18.49
C LEU A 152 8.44 1.15 18.09
N LYS A 153 9.18 0.58 19.05
CA LYS A 153 10.08 -0.54 18.76
C LYS A 153 9.32 -1.82 18.41
N ASP A 154 8.15 -2.03 19.01
CA ASP A 154 7.30 -3.17 18.71
C ASP A 154 6.64 -3.02 17.33
N TRP A 155 6.23 -1.79 16.98
CA TRP A 155 5.63 -1.48 15.68
C TRP A 155 6.65 -1.44 14.54
N PHE A 156 7.86 -0.96 14.81
CA PHE A 156 8.91 -0.73 13.84
C PHE A 156 10.23 -1.37 14.33
N PRO A 157 10.38 -2.70 14.21
CA PRO A 157 11.55 -3.41 14.72
C PRO A 157 12.88 -2.95 14.11
N ASN A 158 12.85 -2.26 12.96
CA ASN A 158 14.04 -1.73 12.28
C ASN A 158 14.16 -0.20 12.35
N LEU A 159 13.43 0.46 13.26
CA LEU A 159 13.50 1.91 13.44
C LEU A 159 14.88 2.33 13.95
N LYS A 160 15.51 3.28 13.24
CA LYS A 160 16.85 3.79 13.53
C LYS A 160 16.83 5.22 14.07
N THR A 161 15.91 6.05 13.59
CA THR A 161 15.87 7.48 13.94
C THR A 161 14.44 7.98 14.10
N ILE A 162 14.24 8.90 15.05
CA ILE A 162 13.02 9.68 15.27
C ILE A 162 13.41 11.17 15.17
N ASN A 163 12.59 11.99 14.47
CA ASN A 163 12.72 13.45 14.29
C ASN A 163 13.68 13.95 13.20
N GLY A 164 14.20 13.07 12.34
CA GLY A 164 15.04 13.48 11.21
C GLY A 164 16.35 14.18 11.58
N ASP A 165 16.65 14.36 12.88
CA ASP A 165 17.91 14.91 13.33
C ASP A 165 18.95 13.79 13.23
N PHE A 166 19.62 13.72 12.08
CA PHE A 166 20.67 12.72 11.81
C PHE A 166 21.83 12.76 12.83
N ALA A 167 21.87 13.79 13.69
CA ALA A 167 22.84 13.94 14.78
C ALA A 167 22.46 13.14 16.05
N ALA A 168 21.18 12.80 16.28
CA ALA A 168 20.74 12.09 17.48
C ALA A 168 20.38 10.64 17.14
N ARG A 169 21.33 9.72 17.31
CA ARG A 169 21.08 8.28 17.20
C ARG A 169 20.43 7.77 18.50
N LEU A 170 19.39 6.95 18.37
CA LEU A 170 18.75 6.19 19.45
C LEU A 170 19.65 5.05 19.97
#